data_AF-A0A519P597-F1
#
_entry.id   AF-A0A519P597-F1
#
_cell.length_a   1.000
_cell.length_b   1.000
_cell.length_c   1.000
_cell.angle_alpha   90.00
_cell.angle_beta   90.00
_cell.angle_gamma   90.00
#
_symmetry.space_group_name_H-M   'P 1'
#
loop_
_entity.id
_entity.type
_entity.pdbx_description
1 polymer ?
#
loop_
_entity_poly.entity_id
_entity_poly.type
_entity_poly.pdbx_seq_one_letter_code
_entity_poly.pdbx_strand_id
1 'polypeptide(L)' 'DGLETILTLRREGRRFPILAISAGGMLDGAYLLQTARAFGADETLFKPFSPERLRAAVDGVLAGDAKRDAG' A
#
# COMPACT_ATOMS: atom_id res chain seq x y z
N ASP A 1 -11.52 3.82 8.03
CA ASP A 1 -11.11 4.12 6.64
C ASP A 1 -9.79 3.38 6.32
N GLY A 2 -9.41 3.18 5.06
CA GLY A 2 -8.15 2.52 4.69
C GLY A 2 -6.90 3.21 5.25
N LEU A 3 -6.85 4.54 5.33
CA LEU A 3 -5.71 5.25 5.95
C LEU A 3 -5.62 4.99 7.45
N GLU A 4 -6.76 5.07 8.14
CA GLU A 4 -6.87 4.74 9.57
C GLU A 4 -6.42 3.28 9.84
N THR A 5 -6.79 2.33 8.99
CA THR A 5 -6.34 0.94 9.09
C THR A 5 -4.82 0.83 9.02
N ILE A 6 -4.18 1.48 8.04
CA ILE A 6 -2.72 1.47 7.89
C ILE A 6 -2.06 2.05 9.15
N LEU A 7 -2.53 3.21 9.59
CA LEU A 7 -1.97 3.92 10.74
C LEU A 7 -2.07 3.08 12.03
N THR A 8 -3.21 2.44 12.27
CA THR A 8 -3.43 1.56 13.42
C THR A 8 -2.51 0.35 13.38
N LEU A 9 -2.43 -0.35 12.24
CA LEU A 9 -1.57 -1.52 12.09
C LEU A 9 -0.08 -1.19 12.34
N ARG A 10 0.39 -0.06 11.84
CA ARG A 10 1.78 0.38 12.08
C ARG A 10 2.01 0.81 13.53
N ARG A 11 1.05 1.49 14.17
CA ARG A 11 1.12 1.83 15.61
C ARG A 11 1.16 0.59 16.50
N GLU A 12 0.47 -0.48 16.12
CA GLU A 12 0.50 -1.79 16.79
C GLU A 12 1.79 -2.59 16.49
N GLY A 13 2.74 -2.02 15.76
CA GLY A 13 4.02 -2.66 15.45
C GLY A 13 3.91 -3.79 14.41
N ARG A 14 2.80 -3.89 13.67
CA ARG A 14 2.65 -4.89 12.61
C ARG A 14 3.56 -4.54 11.44
N ARG A 15 4.42 -5.50 11.04
CA ARG A 15 5.44 -5.30 10.00
C ARG A 15 5.12 -5.95 8.67
N PHE A 16 4.00 -6.66 8.55
CA PHE A 16 3.63 -7.30 7.29
C PHE A 16 3.45 -6.25 6.17
N PRO A 17 3.65 -6.66 4.90
CA PRO A 17 3.55 -5.78 3.75
C PRO A 17 2.13 -5.26 3.52
N ILE A 18 2.01 -3.99 3.10
CA ILE A 18 0.75 -3.32 2.84
C ILE A 18 0.76 -2.69 1.44
N LEU A 19 -0.15 -3.12 0.57
CA LEU A 19 -0.47 -2.48 -0.71
C LEU A 19 -1.75 -1.66 -0.58
N ALA A 20 -1.65 -0.34 -0.66
CA ALA A 20 -2.81 0.54 -0.61
C ALA A 20 -3.41 0.77 -2.00
N ILE A 21 -4.73 0.67 -2.12
CA ILE A 21 -5.45 0.80 -3.40
C ILE A 21 -6.51 1.88 -3.30
N SER A 22 -6.47 2.87 -4.19
CA SER A 22 -7.46 3.96 -4.22
C SER A 22 -7.95 4.24 -5.64
N ALA A 23 -9.18 4.71 -5.76
CA ALA A 23 -9.74 5.27 -7.00
C ALA A 23 -9.72 6.80 -6.93
N GLY A 24 -9.70 7.47 -8.07
CA GLY A 24 -10.01 8.91 -8.13
C GLY A 24 -11.50 9.14 -7.87
N GLY A 25 -11.83 9.92 -6.84
CA GLY A 25 -13.21 10.29 -6.45
C GLY A 25 -13.26 11.75 -5.93
N MET A 26 -14.19 12.08 -5.02
CA MET A 26 -14.34 13.43 -4.44
C MET A 26 -13.07 13.96 -3.75
N LEU A 27 -12.24 13.06 -3.22
CA LEU A 27 -10.87 13.33 -2.80
C LEU A 27 -9.95 12.88 -3.93
N ASP A 28 -8.91 13.68 -4.21
CA ASP A 28 -7.88 13.30 -5.18
C ASP A 28 -7.26 11.98 -4.74
N GLY A 29 -7.51 10.91 -5.51
CA GLY A 29 -7.00 9.58 -5.19
C GLY A 29 -5.48 9.55 -5.12
N ALA A 30 -4.79 10.47 -5.79
CA ALA A 30 -3.35 10.65 -5.66
C ALA A 30 -2.96 11.12 -4.24
N TYR A 31 -3.71 12.06 -3.66
CA TYR A 31 -3.51 12.52 -2.29
C TYR A 31 -3.72 11.39 -1.27
N LEU A 32 -4.77 10.58 -1.46
CA LEU A 32 -5.01 9.41 -0.61
C LEU A 32 -3.86 8.40 -0.69
N LEU A 33 -3.37 8.08 -1.89
CA LEU A 33 -2.25 7.16 -2.04
C LEU A 33 -0.94 7.73 -1.48
N GLN A 34 -0.67 9.03 -1.66
CA GLN A 34 0.47 9.70 -1.03
C GLN A 34 0.40 9.60 0.50
N THR A 35 -0.78 9.83 1.06
CA THR A 35 -1.01 9.72 2.51
C THR A 35 -0.86 8.28 2.99
N ALA A 36 -1.33 7.30 2.22
CA ALA A 36 -1.15 5.88 2.53
C ALA A 36 0.33 5.48 2.61
N ARG A 37 1.19 5.96 1.69
CA ARG A 37 2.64 5.77 1.78
C ARG A 37 3.22 6.41 3.04
N ALA A 38 2.83 7.64 3.34
CA ALA A 38 3.30 8.35 4.55
C ALA A 38 2.89 7.61 5.84
N PHE A 39 1.77 6.91 5.86
CA PHE A 39 1.31 6.12 7.01
C PHE A 39 1.93 4.72 7.07
N GLY A 40 2.71 4.33 6.05
CA GLY A 40 3.49 3.10 6.05
C GLY A 40 2.95 2.00 5.13
N ALA A 41 2.16 2.33 4.10
CA ALA A 41 1.98 1.42 2.97
C ALA A 41 3.30 1.25 2.21
N ASP A 42 3.61 0.02 1.86
CA ASP A 42 4.85 -0.34 1.15
C ASP A 42 4.74 -0.02 -0.34
N GLU A 43 3.56 -0.23 -0.91
CA GLU A 43 3.25 0.20 -2.27
C GLU A 43 1.84 0.76 -2.38
N THR A 44 1.61 1.41 -3.52
CA THR A 44 0.32 2.02 -3.87
C THR A 44 -0.11 1.64 -5.27
N LEU A 45 -1.41 1.40 -5.47
CA LEU A 45 -1.99 1.12 -6.79
C LEU A 45 -3.24 1.97 -7.02
N PHE A 46 -3.21 2.76 -8.09
CA PHE A 46 -4.35 3.58 -8.51
C PHE A 46 -5.31 2.78 -9.40
N LYS A 47 -6.62 2.95 -9.20
CA LYS A 47 -7.68 2.37 -10.05
C LYS A 47 -8.01 3.29 -11.23
N PRO A 48 -8.37 2.75 -12.41
CA PRO A 48 -8.45 1.33 -12.72
C PRO A 48 -7.07 0.71 -12.95
N PHE A 49 -6.97 -0.59 -12.70
CA PHE A 49 -5.76 -1.39 -12.98
C PHE A 49 -6.15 -2.69 -13.66
N SER A 50 -5.22 -3.25 -14.43
CA SER A 50 -5.37 -4.58 -15.01
C SER A 50 -4.95 -5.67 -14.01
N PRO A 51 -5.36 -6.94 -14.22
CA PRO A 51 -4.88 -8.06 -13.41
C PRO A 51 -3.36 -8.19 -13.38
N GLU A 52 -2.69 -7.93 -14.50
CA GLU A 52 -1.22 -7.98 -14.61
C GLU A 52 -0.57 -6.90 -13.75
N ARG A 53 -1.16 -5.70 -13.74
CA ARG A 53 -0.67 -4.59 -12.91
C ARG A 53 -0.88 -4.86 -11.42
N LEU A 54 -2.00 -5.47 -11.04
CA LEU A 54 -2.21 -5.92 -9.65
C LEU A 54 -1.19 -6.98 -9.26
N ARG A 55 -0.97 -7.97 -10.13
CA ARG A 55 0.01 -9.03 -9.90
C ARG A 55 1.41 -8.47 -9.70
N ALA A 56 1.85 -7.57 -10.58
CA ALA A 56 3.15 -6.93 -10.48
C ALA A 56 3.31 -6.12 -9.18
N ALA A 57 2.25 -5.41 -8.74
CA ALA A 57 2.29 -4.68 -7.48
C ALA A 57 2.42 -5.61 -6.26
N VAL A 58 1.68 -6.73 -6.25
CA VAL A 58 1.77 -7.74 -5.18
C VAL A 58 3.16 -8.38 -5.16
N ASP A 59 3.66 -8.82 -6.32
CA ASP A 59 4.98 -9.44 -6.44
C ASP A 59 6.10 -8.48 -5.97
N GLY A 60 5.99 -7.19 -6.30
CA GLY A 60 6.94 -6.16 -5.85
C GLY A 60 6.96 -5.98 -4.33
N VAL A 61 5.79 -5.95 -3.70
CA VAL A 61 5.65 -5.82 -2.25
C VAL A 61 6.21 -7.04 -1.51
N LEU A 62 5.93 -8.26 -2.00
CA LEU A 62 6.45 -9.50 -1.41
C LEU A 62 7.97 -9.61 -1.54
N ALA A 63 8.52 -9.19 -2.69
CA ALA A 63 9.97 -9.16 -2.88
C ALA A 63 10.67 -8.14 -1.95
N GLY A 64 10.03 -7.01 -1.64
CA GLY A 64 10.51 -6.03 -0.67
C GLY A 64 10.46 -6.54 0.78
N ASP A 65 9.47 -7.37 1.10
CA ASP A 65 9.35 -8.02 2.42
C ASP A 65 10.46 -9.06 2.65
N ALA A 66 10.70 -9.94 1.68
CA ALA A 66 11.79 -10.92 1.76
C ALA A 66 13.17 -10.27 1.97
N LYS A 67 13.40 -9.07 1.43
CA LYS A 67 14.64 -8.30 1.66
C LYS A 67 14.75 -7.76 3.09
N ARG A 68 13.63 -7.48 3.76
CA ARG A 68 13.60 -6.97 5.14
C ARG A 68 13.89 -8.06 6.16
N ASP A 69 13.47 -9.29 5.88
CA ASP A 69 13.73 -10.45 6.74
C ASP A 69 15.16 -11.01 6.59
N ALA A 70 15.83 -10.69 5.48
CA ALA A 70 17.18 -11.16 5.18
C ALA A 70 18.31 -10.30 5.78
N GLY A 71 17.99 -9.22 6.50
CA GLY A 71 18.93 -8.29 7.13
C GLY A 71 18.73 -8.21 8.64
#